data_AF-A0A7L1GXM4-F1
#
_entry.id   AF-A0A7L1GXM4-F1
#
_cell.length_a   1.000
_cell.length_b   1.000
_cell.length_c   1.000
_cell.angle_alpha   90.00
_cell.angle_beta   90.00
_cell.angle_gamma   90.00
#
_symmetry.space_group_name_H-M   'P 1'
#
loop_
_entity.id
_entity.type
_entity.pdbx_description
1 polymer ?
#
loop_
_entity_poly.entity_id
_entity_poly.type
_entity_poly.pdbx_seq_one_letter_code
_entity_poly.pdbx_strand_id
1 'polypeptide(L)'
;LAGGFDDNSPLSSVERFDPRRNRWEAVAELTTPRGGVGIATLMGKIFAVGGHNGNAYLNTVEAFDPLLNRWELVGSVSHCRAGAGVAVCSCLSSQIRDMGQGSSNVVDCM
;
A
#
# COMPACT_ATOMS: atom_id res chain seq x y z
N LEU A 1 -5.45 6.50 -4.76
CA LEU A 1 -4.93 7.07 -3.50
C LEU A 1 -5.58 6.31 -2.36
N ALA A 2 -4.82 5.86 -1.37
CA ALA A 2 -5.35 5.12 -0.23
C ALA A 2 -4.71 5.63 1.06
N GLY A 3 -5.53 6.03 2.03
CA GLY A 3 -5.07 6.62 3.27
C GLY A 3 -4.34 7.94 3.06
N GLY A 4 -3.29 8.18 3.87
CA GLY A 4 -2.56 9.45 3.90
C GLY A 4 -2.77 10.19 5.22
N PHE A 5 -2.34 11.44 5.25
CA PHE A 5 -2.53 12.36 6.37
C PHE A 5 -3.14 13.65 5.82
N ASP A 6 -4.23 14.10 6.42
CA ASP A 6 -4.66 15.49 6.30
C ASP A 6 -3.99 16.35 7.39
N ASP A 7 -4.38 17.63 7.49
CA ASP A 7 -3.79 18.59 8.42
C ASP A 7 -3.92 18.18 9.91
N ASN A 8 -4.73 17.18 10.24
CA ASN A 8 -5.07 16.86 11.62
C ASN A 8 -5.10 15.35 11.95
N SER A 9 -5.19 14.47 10.96
CA SER A 9 -5.48 13.04 11.16
C SER A 9 -5.08 12.14 9.99
N PRO A 10 -4.77 10.85 10.26
CA PRO A 10 -4.62 9.88 9.20
C PRO A 10 -5.97 9.53 8.59
N LEU A 11 -5.98 9.29 7.28
CA LEU A 11 -7.18 9.05 6.49
C LEU A 11 -7.48 7.56 6.34
N SER A 12 -8.77 7.21 6.32
CA SER A 12 -9.28 5.91 5.84
C SER A 12 -9.72 5.98 4.37
N SER A 13 -9.95 7.19 3.85
CA SER A 13 -10.49 7.41 2.52
C SER A 13 -9.61 6.81 1.43
N VAL A 14 -10.25 6.24 0.42
CA VAL A 14 -9.59 5.68 -0.76
C VAL A 14 -10.30 6.20 -2.00
N GLU A 15 -9.51 6.68 -2.95
CA GLU A 15 -9.99 7.21 -4.22
C GLU A 15 -9.29 6.50 -5.38
N ARG A 16 -10.07 6.22 -6.42
CA ARG A 16 -9.59 5.69 -7.70
C ARG A 16 -9.75 6.73 -8.79
N PHE A 17 -8.72 6.93 -9.60
CA PHE A 17 -8.83 7.77 -10.78
C PHE A 17 -9.46 7.00 -11.94
N ASP A 18 -10.53 7.53 -12.54
CA ASP A 18 -11.09 7.05 -13.80
C ASP A 18 -10.53 7.91 -14.96
N PRO A 19 -9.60 7.38 -15.78
CA PRO A 19 -9.02 8.13 -16.89
C PRO A 19 -10.00 8.44 -18.01
N ARG A 20 -11.11 7.68 -18.14
CA ARG A 20 -12.13 7.93 -19.18
C ARG A 20 -12.98 9.13 -18.84
N ARG A 21 -13.27 9.31 -17.55
CA ARG A 21 -14.07 10.42 -17.01
C ARG A 21 -13.22 11.58 -16.50
N ASN A 22 -11.91 11.41 -16.50
CA ASN A 22 -10.91 12.34 -15.99
C ASN A 22 -11.26 12.87 -14.59
N ARG A 23 -11.60 11.96 -13.67
CA ARG A 23 -12.01 12.31 -12.30
C ARG A 23 -11.57 11.26 -11.30
N TRP A 24 -11.41 11.69 -10.05
CA TRP A 24 -11.30 10.79 -8.90
C TRP A 24 -12.69 10.38 -8.44
N GLU A 25 -12.83 9.11 -8.04
CA GLU A 25 -14.04 8.52 -7.52
C GLU A 25 -13.72 7.83 -6.19
N ALA A 26 -14.56 8.03 -5.19
CA ALA A 26 -14.44 7.32 -3.92
C ALA A 26 -14.69 5.82 -4.12
N VAL A 27 -13.88 4.99 -3.47
CA VAL A 27 -14.08 3.54 -3.36
C VAL A 27 -14.17 3.16 -1.87
N ALA A 28 -14.29 1.88 -1.56
CA ALA A 28 -14.37 1.48 -0.15
C ALA A 28 -13.14 1.93 0.64
N GLU A 29 -13.42 2.44 1.83
CA GLU A 29 -12.42 2.94 2.77
C GLU A 29 -11.63 1.80 3.41
N LEU A 30 -10.40 2.10 3.83
CA LEU A 30 -9.61 1.22 4.69
C LEU A 30 -10.36 0.94 5.99
N THR A 31 -10.23 -0.27 6.54
CA THR A 31 -10.87 -0.60 7.84
C THR A 31 -10.21 0.11 9.01
N THR A 32 -8.95 0.52 8.85
CA THR A 32 -8.20 1.35 9.80
C THR A 32 -7.62 2.55 9.06
N PRO A 33 -7.69 3.79 9.57
CA PRO A 33 -6.98 4.93 8.99
C PRO A 33 -5.47 4.71 8.97
N ARG A 34 -4.79 5.06 7.88
CA ARG A 34 -3.34 4.80 7.72
C ARG A 34 -2.60 5.96 7.09
N GLY A 35 -1.88 6.70 7.93
CA GLY A 35 -0.90 7.69 7.51
C GLY A 35 0.46 7.06 7.24
N GLY A 36 1.15 7.49 6.17
CA GLY A 36 2.42 6.90 5.74
C GLY A 36 2.31 5.41 5.39
N VAL A 37 1.17 5.00 4.85
CA VAL A 37 0.91 3.61 4.44
C VAL A 37 1.76 3.21 3.24
N GLY A 38 2.28 1.99 3.26
CA GLY A 38 2.92 1.39 2.09
C GLY A 38 1.90 0.64 1.25
N ILE A 39 1.89 0.86 -0.07
CA ILE A 39 0.93 0.24 -1.00
C ILE A 39 1.67 -0.62 -2.02
N ALA A 40 1.14 -1.81 -2.32
CA ALA A 40 1.59 -2.61 -3.46
C ALA A 40 0.46 -3.45 -4.07
N THR A 41 0.63 -3.85 -5.33
CA THR A 41 -0.35 -4.68 -6.05
C THR A 41 0.18 -6.09 -6.26
N LEU A 42 -0.60 -7.10 -5.88
CA LEU A 42 -0.24 -8.50 -6.06
C LEU A 42 -1.49 -9.31 -6.40
N MET A 43 -1.41 -10.14 -7.44
CA MET A 43 -2.47 -11.07 -7.85
C MET A 43 -3.87 -10.43 -7.97
N GLY A 44 -3.93 -9.22 -8.55
CA GLY A 44 -5.20 -8.51 -8.77
C GLY A 44 -5.79 -7.81 -7.55
N LYS A 45 -5.11 -7.82 -6.40
CA LYS A 45 -5.48 -7.11 -5.18
C LYS A 45 -4.50 -5.99 -4.87
N ILE A 46 -4.94 -5.01 -4.09
CA ILE A 46 -4.10 -3.92 -3.57
C ILE A 46 -3.86 -4.20 -2.08
N PHE A 47 -2.62 -4.12 -1.63
CA PHE A 47 -2.23 -4.35 -0.23
C PHE A 47 -1.81 -3.03 0.41
N ALA A 48 -2.36 -2.76 1.59
CA ALA A 48 -1.99 -1.66 2.46
C ALA A 48 -1.22 -2.20 3.67
N VAL A 49 0.06 -1.86 3.79
CA VAL A 49 0.99 -2.42 4.77
C VAL A 49 1.40 -1.33 5.75
N GLY A 50 1.13 -1.56 7.04
CA GLY A 50 1.53 -0.66 8.11
C GLY A 50 0.87 0.73 8.04
N GLY A 51 1.61 1.75 8.45
CA GLY A 51 1.15 3.12 8.60
C GLY A 51 0.97 3.53 10.07
N HIS A 52 0.32 4.66 10.29
CA HIS A 52 -0.01 5.19 11.61
C HIS A 52 -1.49 5.60 11.64
N ASN A 53 -2.25 5.15 12.65
CA ASN A 53 -3.68 5.41 12.75
C ASN A 53 -4.06 6.61 13.64
N GLY A 54 -3.07 7.39 14.07
CA GLY A 54 -3.26 8.57 14.92
C GLY A 54 -2.88 8.28 16.37
N ASN A 55 -2.97 7.01 16.78
CA ASN A 55 -2.64 6.56 18.14
C ASN A 55 -1.42 5.63 18.17
N ALA A 56 -1.28 4.77 17.17
CA ALA A 56 -0.22 3.76 17.14
C ALA A 56 0.30 3.53 15.72
N TYR A 57 1.57 3.15 15.65
CA TYR A 57 2.15 2.57 14.44
C TYR A 57 1.58 1.17 14.21
N LEU A 58 1.26 0.86 12.96
CA LEU A 58 0.62 -0.37 12.56
C LEU A 58 1.64 -1.34 11.98
N ASN A 59 1.44 -2.61 12.29
CA ASN A 59 2.06 -3.73 11.59
C ASN A 59 1.05 -4.55 10.79
N THR A 60 -0.23 -4.18 10.82
CA THR A 60 -1.31 -4.89 10.12
C THR A 60 -1.25 -4.65 8.62
N VAL A 61 -1.75 -5.62 7.87
CA VAL A 61 -1.86 -5.60 6.41
C VAL A 61 -3.32 -5.81 6.01
N GLU A 62 -3.84 -4.91 5.20
CA GLU A 62 -5.17 -5.02 4.60
C GLU A 62 -5.05 -5.24 3.08
N ALA A 63 -5.97 -6.03 2.51
CA ALA A 63 -6.07 -6.22 1.08
C ALA A 63 -7.42 -5.73 0.54
N PHE A 64 -7.38 -4.92 -0.49
CA PHE A 64 -8.54 -4.49 -1.26
C PHE A 64 -8.86 -5.51 -2.34
N ASP A 65 -10.11 -5.97 -2.37
CA ASP A 65 -10.68 -6.72 -3.47
C ASP A 65 -11.49 -5.78 -4.39
N PRO A 66 -11.02 -5.52 -5.63
CA PRO A 66 -11.74 -4.63 -6.55
C PRO A 66 -13.09 -5.18 -7.04
N LEU A 67 -13.30 -6.50 -7.01
CA LEU A 67 -14.56 -7.12 -7.42
C LEU A 67 -15.62 -6.95 -6.35
N LEU A 68 -15.22 -7.04 -5.09
CA LEU A 68 -16.11 -6.86 -3.93
C LEU A 68 -16.17 -5.41 -3.45
N ASN A 69 -15.27 -4.55 -3.93
CA ASN A 69 -15.06 -3.19 -3.43
C ASN A 69 -14.98 -3.16 -1.90
N ARG A 70 -14.04 -3.92 -1.33
CA ARG A 70 -13.88 -4.04 0.13
C ARG A 70 -12.44 -4.29 0.52
N TRP A 71 -12.05 -3.76 1.68
CA TRP A 71 -10.81 -4.07 2.37
C TRP A 71 -11.00 -5.14 3.44
N GLU A 72 -10.02 -6.04 3.55
CA GLU A 72 -10.01 -7.10 4.55
C GLU A 72 -8.63 -7.19 5.21
N LEU A 73 -8.60 -7.44 6.52
CA LEU A 73 -7.36 -7.72 7.23
C LEU A 73 -6.82 -9.10 6.81
N VAL A 74 -5.61 -9.13 6.24
CA VAL A 74 -5.01 -10.36 5.67
C VAL A 74 -3.77 -10.83 6.40
N GLY A 75 -3.25 -10.06 7.35
CA GLY A 75 -2.12 -10.47 8.18
C GLY A 75 -1.40 -9.29 8.83
N SER A 76 -0.17 -9.54 9.28
CA SER A 76 0.70 -8.55 9.90
C SER A 76 2.17 -8.81 9.56
N VAL A 77 2.95 -7.74 9.45
CA VAL A 77 4.42 -7.79 9.43
C VAL A 77 4.98 -7.85 10.87
N SER A 78 6.23 -8.24 11.03
CA SER A 78 6.81 -8.48 12.37
C SER A 78 6.99 -7.22 13.22
N HIS A 79 7.15 -6.06 12.60
CA HIS A 79 7.37 -4.79 13.29
C HIS A 79 6.49 -3.71 12.68
N CYS A 80 6.00 -2.79 13.51
CA CYS A 80 5.25 -1.65 13.03
C CYS A 80 6.15 -0.74 12.18
N ARG A 81 5.60 -0.21 11.08
CA ARG A 81 6.32 0.67 10.14
C ARG A 81 5.37 1.73 9.60
N ALA A 82 5.83 2.96 9.48
CA ALA A 82 5.17 4.04 8.74
C ALA A 82 6.21 4.74 7.84
N GLY A 83 5.78 5.22 6.67
CA GLY A 83 6.66 5.82 5.66
C GLY A 83 7.58 4.81 4.94
N ALA A 84 7.29 3.50 5.05
CA ALA A 84 8.08 2.47 4.39
C ALA A 84 7.71 2.31 2.91
N GLY A 85 8.70 2.10 2.06
CA GLY A 85 8.49 1.65 0.68
C GLY A 85 8.10 0.17 0.65
N VAL A 86 7.08 -0.17 -0.14
CA VAL A 86 6.63 -1.56 -0.33
C VAL A 86 6.71 -1.89 -1.81
N ALA A 87 7.32 -3.03 -2.13
CA ALA A 87 7.47 -3.51 -3.49
C ALA A 87 7.18 -5.01 -3.53
N VAL A 88 6.80 -5.50 -4.70
CA VAL A 88 6.56 -6.93 -4.96
C VAL A 88 7.69 -7.46 -5.83
N CYS A 89 8.35 -8.54 -5.40
CA CYS A 89 9.22 -9.33 -6.27
C CYS A 89 8.52 -10.63 -6.61
N SER A 90 8.45 -10.99 -7.90
CA SER A 90 8.03 -12.30 -8.36
C SER A 90 9.15 -13.35 -8.28
N CYS A 91 10.33 -12.96 -7.81
CA CYS A 91 11.51 -13.80 -7.70
C CYS A 91 11.51 -14.66 -6.43
N LEU A 92 12.25 -15.77 -6.47
CA LEU A 92 12.60 -16.50 -5.24
C LEU A 92 13.40 -15.56 -4.32
N SER A 93 13.16 -15.63 -3.01
CA SER A 93 13.89 -14.83 -2.02
C SER A 93 15.42 -15.01 -2.14
N SER A 94 15.88 -16.18 -2.60
CA SER A 94 17.28 -16.49 -2.88
C SER A 94 17.91 -15.67 -4.03
N GLN A 95 17.10 -14.99 -4.84
CA GLN A 95 17.54 -14.15 -5.94
C GLN A 95 17.56 -12.65 -5.60
N ILE A 96 17.07 -12.25 -4.42
CA ILE A 96 17.21 -10.88 -3.92
C ILE A 96 18.68 -10.70 -3.50
N ARG A 97 19.52 -10.31 -4.47
CA ARG A 97 20.92 -9.96 -4.21
C ARG A 97 21.00 -8.49 -3.85
N ASP A 98 21.80 -8.18 -2.85
CA ASP A 98 22.09 -6.82 -2.44
C ASP A 98 22.76 -6.08 -3.61
N MET A 99 22.05 -5.15 -4.25
CA MET A 99 22.60 -4.29 -5.32
C MET A 99 23.31 -3.07 -4.74
N GLY A 100 23.97 -3.23 -3.58
CA GLY A 100 24.95 -2.28 -3.10
C GLY A 100 26.24 -2.43 -3.91
N GLN A 101 26.30 -1.84 -5.11
CA GLN A 101 27.45 -1.16 -5.77
C GLN A 101 27.17 -1.02 -7.28
N GLY A 102 26.69 0.16 -7.72
CA GLY A 102 26.71 0.56 -9.14
C GLY A 102 25.37 1.01 -9.73
N SER A 103 25.17 2.33 -9.74
CA SER A 103 24.35 3.15 -10.65
C SER A 103 23.38 2.45 -11.62
N SER A 104 22.06 2.58 -11.36
CA SER A 104 20.95 2.77 -12.33
C SER A 104 19.67 2.11 -11.79
N ASN A 105 18.75 2.90 -11.23
CA ASN A 105 17.46 2.43 -10.71
C ASN A 105 16.36 2.47 -11.79
N VAL A 106 16.63 1.89 -12.96
CA VAL A 106 15.57 1.65 -13.96
C VAL A 106 15.56 0.16 -14.25
N VAL A 107 14.55 -0.53 -13.74
CA VAL A 107 14.19 -1.87 -14.21
C VAL A 107 12.91 -1.69 -15.01
N ASP A 108 13.05 -1.71 -16.34
CA ASP A 108 11.90 -1.81 -17.24
C ASP A 108 11.24 -3.18 -17.03
N CYS A 109 9.95 -3.18 -16.71
CA CYS A 109 9.12 -4.38 -16.82
C CYS A 109 8.49 -4.36 -18.22
N MET A 110 9.00 -5.22 -19.12
CA MET A 110 8.25 -5.65 -20.31
C MET A 110 7.11 -6.60 -19.95
#